data_AF-A0A0B1RS53-F1
#
_entry.id   AF-A0A0B1RS53-F1
#
_cell.length_a   1.000
_cell.length_b   1.000
_cell.length_c   1.000
_cell.angle_alpha   90.00
_cell.angle_beta   90.00
_cell.angle_gamma   90.00
#
_symmetry.space_group_name_H-M   'P 1'
#
loop_
_entity.id
_entity.type
_entity.pdbx_description
1 polymer ?
#
loop_
_entity_poly.entity_id
_entity_poly.type
_entity_poly.pdbx_seq_one_letter_code
_entity_poly.pdbx_strand_id
1 'polypeptide(L)'
;NLEKKRREAFFAVLDEHPKITTQTRWKDARRIIQDEEETFSKVASNSERKVERDYRDWQELRHDNAVREFKDLLKETKIITYKSKKMIEENEQHLKDILAVLENDKRWMRMSENHASERDRILDEYIEVLHRKGTPPPPTQQERERRRKETA
;
A
#
# COMPACT_ATOMS: atom_id res chain seq x y z
N ASN A 1 4.95 12.34 -25.67
CA ASN A 1 3.67 12.80 -25.07
C ASN A 1 2.50 11.85 -25.33
N LEU A 2 2.31 11.34 -26.55
CA LEU A 2 1.23 10.39 -26.87
C LEU A 2 1.33 9.04 -26.13
N GLU A 3 2.54 8.49 -26.01
CA GLU A 3 2.73 7.19 -25.32
C GLU A 3 2.38 7.24 -23.82
N LYS A 4 2.69 8.36 -23.16
CA LYS A 4 2.35 8.60 -21.77
C LYS A 4 0.83 8.63 -21.58
N LYS A 5 0.12 9.40 -22.42
CA LYS A 5 -1.35 9.46 -22.41
C LYS A 5 -2.00 8.10 -22.65
N ARG A 6 -1.46 7.31 -23.60
CA ARG A 6 -1.93 5.94 -23.85
C ARG A 6 -1.74 5.04 -22.62
N ARG A 7 -0.59 5.14 -21.94
CA ARG A 7 -0.33 4.39 -20.70
C ARG A 7 -1.27 4.81 -19.57
N GLU A 8 -1.50 6.11 -19.40
CA GLU A 8 -2.45 6.64 -18.40
C GLU A 8 -3.88 6.15 -18.67
N ALA A 9 -4.33 6.19 -19.93
CA ALA A 9 -5.63 5.66 -20.33
C ALA A 9 -5.72 4.14 -20.09
N PHE A 10 -4.64 3.40 -20.35
CA PHE A 10 -4.59 1.96 -20.06
C PHE A 10 -4.76 1.70 -18.57
N PHE A 11 -4.07 2.46 -17.71
CA PHE A 11 -4.17 2.28 -16.26
C PHE A 11 -5.57 2.64 -15.74
N ALA A 12 -6.21 3.66 -16.30
CA ALA A 12 -7.58 4.01 -15.96
C ALA A 12 -8.56 2.87 -16.29
N VAL A 13 -8.43 2.27 -17.47
CA VAL A 13 -9.25 1.10 -17.84
C VAL A 13 -9.02 -0.07 -16.88
N LEU A 14 -7.77 -0.37 -16.53
CA LEU A 14 -7.47 -1.45 -15.57
C LEU A 14 -8.07 -1.17 -14.18
N ASP A 15 -8.11 0.09 -13.74
CA ASP A 15 -8.70 0.47 -12.45
C ASP A 15 -10.23 0.37 -12.43
N GLU A 16 -10.88 0.70 -13.54
CA GLU A 16 -12.34 0.67 -13.67
C GLU A 16 -12.87 -0.75 -13.93
N HIS A 17 -12.00 -1.66 -14.37
CA HIS A 17 -12.40 -2.99 -14.79
C HIS A 17 -12.63 -3.93 -13.58
N PRO A 18 -13.88 -4.39 -13.33
CA PRO A 18 -14.22 -5.10 -12.09
C PRO A 18 -13.60 -6.49 -11.96
N LYS A 19 -13.21 -7.11 -13.08
CA LYS A 19 -12.60 -8.45 -13.12
C LYS A 19 -11.06 -8.46 -13.08
N ILE A 20 -10.43 -7.29 -13.20
CA ILE A 20 -8.97 -7.18 -13.24
C ILE A 20 -8.51 -6.60 -11.91
N THR A 21 -7.70 -7.37 -11.18
CA THR A 21 -7.12 -6.94 -9.91
C THR A 21 -5.60 -6.95 -10.02
N THR A 22 -4.91 -6.38 -9.03
CA THR A 22 -3.45 -6.41 -8.97
C THR A 22 -2.88 -7.83 -8.85
N GLN A 23 -3.73 -8.83 -8.54
CA GLN A 23 -3.37 -10.24 -8.46
C GLN A 23 -3.67 -11.01 -9.77
N THR A 24 -4.44 -10.43 -10.70
CA THR A 24 -4.77 -11.07 -11.97
C THR A 24 -3.50 -11.25 -12.81
N ARG A 25 -3.27 -12.47 -13.31
CA ARG A 25 -2.12 -12.75 -14.18
C ARG A 25 -2.32 -12.07 -15.53
N TRP A 26 -1.22 -11.60 -16.14
CA TRP A 26 -1.25 -10.95 -17.46
C TRP A 26 -2.02 -11.76 -18.50
N LYS A 27 -1.83 -13.09 -18.57
CA LYS A 27 -2.54 -13.94 -19.53
C LYS A 27 -4.07 -13.83 -19.43
N ASP A 28 -4.59 -13.78 -18.21
CA ASP A 28 -6.03 -13.72 -17.96
C ASP A 28 -6.56 -12.30 -18.15
N ALA A 29 -5.83 -11.30 -17.64
CA ALA A 29 -6.15 -9.89 -17.84
C ALA A 29 -6.15 -9.54 -19.33
N ARG A 30 -5.15 -10.02 -20.09
CA ARG A 30 -5.07 -9.82 -21.54
C ARG A 30 -6.30 -10.35 -22.25
N ARG A 31 -6.77 -11.55 -21.91
CA ARG A 31 -7.97 -12.12 -22.52
C ARG A 31 -9.18 -11.21 -22.27
N ILE A 32 -9.37 -10.79 -21.02
CA ILE A 32 -10.44 -9.87 -20.63
C ILE A 32 -10.34 -8.54 -21.41
N ILE A 33 -9.16 -7.94 -21.48
CA ILE A 33 -8.92 -6.69 -22.21
C ILE A 33 -9.17 -6.87 -23.72
N GLN A 34 -8.76 -7.99 -24.30
CA GLN A 34 -8.96 -8.23 -25.73
C GLN A 34 -10.44 -8.46 -26.09
N ASP A 35 -11.20 -9.07 -25.18
CA ASP A 35 -12.61 -9.41 -25.37
C ASP A 35 -13.52 -8.20 -25.09
N GLU A 36 -13.19 -7.37 -24.08
CA GLU A 36 -14.07 -6.31 -23.57
C GLU A 36 -13.60 -4.89 -23.97
N GLU A 37 -12.32 -4.68 -24.33
CA GLU A 37 -11.75 -3.35 -24.60
C GLU A 37 -11.21 -3.19 -26.03
N GLU A 38 -12.08 -2.76 -26.96
CA GLU A 38 -11.75 -2.61 -28.39
C GLU A 38 -10.52 -1.71 -28.65
N THR A 39 -10.40 -0.64 -27.86
CA THR A 39 -9.30 0.34 -27.96
C THR A 39 -7.94 -0.30 -27.65
N PHE A 40 -7.91 -1.24 -26.70
CA PHE A 40 -6.67 -1.91 -26.27
C PHE A 40 -6.42 -3.21 -27.01
N SER A 41 -7.43 -3.83 -27.62
CA SER A 41 -7.30 -5.06 -28.42
C SER A 41 -6.25 -4.92 -29.53
N LYS A 42 -6.30 -3.81 -30.31
CA LYS A 42 -5.33 -3.50 -31.39
C LYS A 42 -3.94 -3.11 -30.87
N VAL A 43 -3.87 -2.48 -29.70
CA VAL A 43 -2.60 -2.05 -29.09
C VAL A 43 -1.87 -3.24 -28.48
N ALA A 44 -2.61 -4.13 -27.82
CA ALA A 44 -2.11 -5.37 -27.25
C ALA A 44 -1.62 -6.34 -28.32
N SER A 45 -2.24 -6.39 -29.50
CA SER A 45 -1.76 -7.24 -30.62
C SER A 45 -0.46 -6.73 -31.24
N ASN A 46 -0.32 -5.41 -31.41
CA ASN A 46 0.82 -4.81 -32.12
C ASN A 46 2.06 -4.60 -31.24
N SER A 47 1.89 -4.56 -29.91
CA SER A 47 3.00 -4.30 -28.97
C SER A 47 2.87 -5.09 -27.68
N GLU A 48 2.61 -6.39 -27.79
CA GLU A 48 2.30 -7.29 -26.65
C GLU A 48 3.31 -7.18 -25.50
N ARG A 49 4.63 -7.24 -25.80
CA ARG A 49 5.68 -7.12 -24.78
C ARG A 49 5.64 -5.77 -24.04
N LYS A 50 5.27 -4.69 -24.72
CA LYS A 50 5.17 -3.35 -24.13
C LYS A 50 3.96 -3.25 -23.23
N VAL A 51 2.81 -3.78 -23.67
CA VAL A 51 1.57 -3.76 -22.87
C VAL A 51 1.69 -4.67 -21.65
N GLU A 52 2.35 -5.83 -21.78
CA GLU A 52 2.66 -6.68 -20.62
C GLU A 52 3.54 -5.94 -19.60
N ARG A 53 4.55 -5.21 -20.07
CA ARG A 53 5.39 -4.38 -19.18
C ARG A 53 4.56 -3.28 -18.51
N ASP A 54 3.76 -2.54 -19.27
CA ASP A 54 2.89 -1.51 -18.72
C ASP A 54 1.90 -2.09 -17.68
N TYR A 55 1.39 -3.30 -17.90
CA TYR A 55 0.53 -4.01 -16.95
C TYR A 55 1.28 -4.35 -15.65
N ARG A 56 2.51 -4.86 -15.73
CA ARG A 56 3.34 -5.13 -14.54
C ARG A 56 3.65 -3.85 -13.76
N ASP A 57 4.00 -2.78 -14.47
CA ASP A 57 4.20 -1.46 -13.85
C ASP A 57 2.93 -0.96 -13.15
N TRP A 58 1.74 -1.23 -13.72
CA TRP A 58 0.46 -0.90 -13.07
C TRP A 58 0.27 -1.70 -11.78
N GLN A 59 0.51 -3.02 -11.82
CA GLN A 59 0.39 -3.88 -10.63
C GLN A 59 1.30 -3.39 -9.51
N GLU A 60 2.57 -3.10 -9.82
CA GLU A 60 3.57 -2.60 -8.86
C GLU A 60 3.16 -1.24 -8.29
N LEU A 61 2.74 -0.29 -9.13
CA LEU A 61 2.31 1.03 -8.66
C LEU A 61 1.10 0.96 -7.71
N ARG A 62 0.17 0.03 -7.95
CA ARG A 62 -1.01 -0.12 -7.08
C ARG A 62 -0.70 -0.87 -5.80
N HIS A 63 0.20 -1.83 -5.86
CA HIS A 63 0.76 -2.47 -4.68
C HIS A 63 1.47 -1.44 -3.79
N ASP A 64 2.40 -0.67 -4.35
CA ASP A 64 3.15 0.37 -3.64
C ASP A 64 2.22 1.42 -3.02
N ASN A 65 1.20 1.84 -3.77
CA ASN A 65 0.23 2.80 -3.24
C ASN A 65 -0.58 2.20 -2.08
N ALA A 66 -1.04 0.95 -2.19
CA ALA A 66 -1.77 0.28 -1.12
C ALA A 66 -0.91 0.12 0.14
N VAL A 67 0.36 -0.27 0.00
CA VAL A 67 1.34 -0.36 1.09
C VAL A 67 1.55 1.01 1.75
N ARG A 68 1.70 2.07 0.95
CA ARG A 68 1.88 3.43 1.46
C ARG A 68 0.66 3.91 2.24
N GLU A 69 -0.53 3.77 1.66
CA GLU A 69 -1.80 4.15 2.29
C GLU A 69 -2.00 3.38 3.60
N PHE A 70 -1.66 2.09 3.62
CA PHE A 70 -1.73 1.27 4.83
C PHE A 70 -0.75 1.75 5.90
N LYS A 71 0.51 2.08 5.54
CA LYS A 71 1.48 2.65 6.48
C LYS A 71 1.02 4.00 7.03
N ASP A 72 0.31 4.81 6.25
CA ASP A 72 -0.25 6.08 6.71
C ASP A 72 -1.42 5.86 7.68
N LEU A 73 -2.30 4.89 7.42
CA LEU A 73 -3.31 4.43 8.38
C LEU A 73 -2.68 4.05 9.73
N LEU A 74 -1.60 3.28 9.72
CA LEU A 74 -0.92 2.87 10.97
C LEU A 74 -0.40 4.09 11.75
N LYS A 75 0.13 5.12 11.07
CA LYS A 75 0.56 6.37 11.72
C LYS A 75 -0.59 7.21 12.27
N GLU A 76 -1.75 7.15 11.61
CA GLU A 76 -2.97 7.83 12.04
C GLU A 76 -3.63 7.13 13.24
N THR A 77 -3.42 5.82 13.39
CA THR A 77 -4.01 4.98 14.44
C THR A 77 -3.31 5.14 15.79
N LYS A 78 -3.75 6.14 16.57
CA LYS A 78 -3.05 6.60 17.80
C LYS A 78 -3.00 5.61 18.96
N ILE A 79 -3.84 4.57 18.96
CA ILE A 79 -3.78 3.49 19.95
C ILE A 79 -2.54 2.60 19.76
N ILE A 80 -1.92 2.62 18.57
CA ILE A 80 -0.63 1.97 18.32
C ILE A 80 0.49 2.91 18.79
N THR A 81 1.25 2.48 19.78
CA THR A 81 2.32 3.24 20.41
C THR A 81 3.55 2.36 20.68
N TYR A 82 4.65 2.96 21.16
CA TYR A 82 5.85 2.23 21.57
C TYR A 82 5.60 1.20 22.71
N LYS A 83 4.51 1.36 23.46
CA LYS A 83 4.08 0.41 24.50
C LYS A 83 3.31 -0.78 23.95
N SER A 84 2.76 -0.68 22.74
CA SER A 84 1.84 -1.67 22.20
C SER A 84 2.44 -3.07 22.15
N LYS A 85 3.73 -3.21 21.82
CA LYS A 85 4.41 -4.51 21.87
C LYS A 85 4.27 -5.20 23.23
N LYS A 86 4.68 -4.50 24.30
CA LYS A 86 4.57 -5.04 25.67
C LYS A 86 3.12 -5.30 26.08
N MET A 87 2.21 -4.38 25.73
CA MET A 87 0.80 -4.54 26.04
C MET A 87 0.20 -5.78 25.36
N ILE A 88 0.61 -6.09 24.14
CA ILE A 88 0.17 -7.29 23.41
C ILE A 88 0.75 -8.57 24.02
N GLU A 89 2.03 -8.56 24.39
CA GLU A 89 2.70 -9.68 25.07
C GLU A 89 2.07 -9.99 26.44
N GLU A 90 1.63 -8.96 27.16
CA GLU A 90 0.96 -9.08 28.46
C GLU A 90 -0.53 -9.43 28.33
N ASN A 91 -1.21 -8.87 27.33
CA ASN A 91 -2.65 -9.01 27.13
C ASN A 91 -3.05 -8.84 25.65
N GLU A 92 -3.54 -9.92 25.04
CA GLU A 92 -4.02 -9.91 23.64
C GLU A 92 -5.14 -8.90 23.37
N GLN A 93 -5.84 -8.39 24.39
CA GLN A 93 -6.90 -7.39 24.21
C GLN A 93 -6.40 -6.15 23.47
N HIS A 94 -5.15 -5.71 23.69
CA HIS A 94 -4.62 -4.54 23.01
C HIS A 94 -4.51 -4.75 21.49
N LEU A 95 -4.15 -5.97 21.05
CA LEU A 95 -4.14 -6.30 19.63
C LEU A 95 -5.55 -6.31 19.05
N LYS A 96 -6.53 -6.87 19.78
CA LYS A 96 -7.95 -6.89 19.36
C LYS A 96 -8.50 -5.49 19.18
N ASP A 97 -8.18 -4.57 20.10
CA ASP A 97 -8.63 -3.17 20.02
C ASP A 97 -7.99 -2.45 18.82
N ILE A 98 -6.70 -2.71 18.53
CA ILE A 98 -6.04 -2.21 17.31
C ILE A 98 -6.75 -2.73 16.07
N LEU A 99 -6.97 -4.04 15.97
CA LEU A 99 -7.61 -4.66 14.81
C LEU A 99 -9.03 -4.13 14.59
N ALA A 100 -9.81 -3.96 15.67
CA ALA A 100 -11.15 -3.38 15.59
C ALA A 100 -11.16 -1.96 15.01
N VAL A 101 -10.14 -1.14 15.28
CA VAL A 101 -10.01 0.18 14.66
C VAL A 101 -9.61 0.05 13.18
N LEU A 102 -8.64 -0.80 12.87
CA LEU A 102 -8.12 -0.96 11.50
C LEU A 102 -9.17 -1.56 10.56
N GLU A 103 -9.96 -2.53 11.01
CA GLU A 103 -11.01 -3.19 10.23
C GLU A 103 -12.10 -2.25 9.73
N ASN A 104 -12.29 -1.09 10.37
CA ASN A 104 -13.26 -0.10 9.91
C ASN A 104 -12.71 0.83 8.80
N ASP A 105 -11.42 0.76 8.47
CA ASP A 105 -10.80 1.60 7.44
C ASP A 105 -10.72 0.90 6.08
N LYS A 106 -11.08 1.62 5.01
CA LYS A 106 -11.06 1.08 3.64
C LYS A 106 -9.67 0.65 3.18
N ARG A 107 -8.61 1.29 3.67
CA ARG A 107 -7.21 0.97 3.34
C ARG A 107 -6.81 -0.40 3.92
N TRP A 108 -7.34 -0.74 5.09
CA TRP A 108 -7.19 -2.09 5.67
C TRP A 108 -7.87 -3.13 4.79
N MET A 109 -9.14 -2.91 4.41
CA MET A 109 -9.88 -3.86 3.58
C MET A 109 -9.19 -4.12 2.23
N ARG A 110 -8.77 -3.05 1.54
CA ARG A 110 -8.03 -3.15 0.27
C ARG A 110 -6.75 -4.00 0.38
N MET A 111 -5.98 -3.81 1.45
CA MET A 111 -4.76 -4.59 1.69
C MET A 111 -5.09 -6.04 2.08
N SER A 112 -6.19 -6.25 2.80
CA SER A 112 -6.66 -7.57 3.25
C SER A 112 -7.09 -8.46 2.09
N GLU A 113 -7.84 -7.91 1.13
CA GLU A 113 -8.36 -8.65 -0.03
C GLU A 113 -7.25 -9.22 -0.93
N ASN A 114 -6.14 -8.50 -1.06
CA ASN A 114 -5.11 -8.81 -2.05
C ASN A 114 -3.77 -9.26 -1.42
N HIS A 115 -3.49 -8.88 -0.17
CA HIS A 115 -2.16 -8.99 0.44
C HIS A 115 -2.21 -9.24 1.97
N ALA A 116 -3.15 -10.05 2.46
CA ALA A 116 -3.37 -10.27 3.91
C ALA A 116 -2.10 -10.62 4.70
N SER A 117 -1.26 -11.54 4.20
CA SER A 117 -0.02 -11.93 4.90
C SER A 117 1.01 -10.79 4.96
N GLU A 118 1.06 -9.94 3.94
CA GLU A 118 1.95 -8.79 3.93
C GLU A 118 1.43 -7.68 4.85
N ARG A 119 0.11 -7.46 4.88
CA ARG A 119 -0.55 -6.56 5.84
C ARG A 119 -0.16 -6.90 7.27
N ASP A 120 -0.26 -8.17 7.66
CA ASP A 120 0.06 -8.63 9.01
C ASP A 120 1.55 -8.42 9.33
N ARG A 121 2.43 -8.72 8.37
CA ARG A 121 3.87 -8.45 8.50
C ARG A 121 4.17 -6.96 8.67
N ILE A 122 3.54 -6.08 7.89
CA ILE A 122 3.75 -4.62 7.98
C ILE A 122 3.26 -4.08 9.33
N LEU A 123 2.12 -4.57 9.83
CA LEU A 123 1.60 -4.19 11.14
C LEU A 123 2.57 -4.59 12.27
N ASP A 124 3.04 -5.84 12.24
CA ASP A 124 4.01 -6.36 13.21
C ASP A 124 5.32 -5.55 13.17
N GLU A 125 5.88 -5.33 11.98
CA GLU A 125 7.09 -4.53 11.79
C GLU A 125 6.91 -3.09 12.30
N TYR A 126 5.74 -2.49 12.07
CA TYR A 126 5.44 -1.13 12.53
C TYR A 126 5.44 -1.05 14.06
N ILE A 127 4.82 -2.03 14.74
CA ILE A 127 4.81 -2.12 16.20
C ILE A 127 6.24 -2.30 16.73
N GLU A 128 7.05 -3.16 16.11
CA GLU A 128 8.46 -3.37 16.46
C GLU A 128 9.32 -2.11 16.28
N VAL A 129 9.09 -1.35 15.21
CA VAL A 129 9.79 -0.08 14.97
C VAL A 129 9.43 0.95 16.04
N LEU A 130 8.16 1.08 16.40
CA LEU A 130 7.74 1.98 17.46
C LEU A 130 8.33 1.56 18.82
N HIS A 131 8.32 0.27 19.11
CA HIS A 131 8.90 -0.26 20.34
C HIS A 131 10.40 0.06 20.46
N ARG A 132 11.17 -0.18 19.39
CA ARG A 132 12.61 0.12 19.36
C ARG A 132 12.92 1.61 19.46
N LYS A 133 12.09 2.47 18.86
CA LYS A 133 12.22 3.93 18.98
C LYS A 133 11.96 4.42 20.40
N GLY A 134 11.15 3.71 21.18
CA GLY A 134 10.78 4.09 22.52
C GLY A 134 9.95 5.37 22.56
N THR A 135 10.00 6.08 23.69
CA THR A 135 9.31 7.36 23.85
C THR A 135 9.80 8.36 22.80
N PRO A 136 8.91 9.02 22.02
CA PRO A 136 9.34 10.13 21.18
C PRO A 136 10.05 11.18 22.06
N PRO A 137 11.21 11.70 21.63
CA PRO A 137 11.99 12.62 22.45
C PRO A 137 11.13 13.84 22.78
N PRO A 138 11.17 14.33 24.03
CA PRO A 138 10.38 15.47 24.46
C PRO A 138 10.63 16.69 23.54
N PRO A 139 9.64 17.59 23.36
CA PRO A 139 9.77 18.76 22.49
C PRO A 139 11.04 19.58 22.78
N THR A 140 11.43 19.66 24.05
CA THR A 140 12.64 20.35 24.53
C THR A 140 13.96 19.71 24.08
N GLN A 141 14.00 18.40 23.83
CA GLN A 141 15.18 17.75 23.20
C GLN A 141 15.23 18.00 21.70
N GLN A 142 14.09 17.97 21.01
CA GLN A 142 14.02 18.22 19.56
C GLN A 142 14.44 19.66 19.23
N GLU A 143 14.08 20.62 20.08
CA GLU A 143 14.44 22.03 19.91
C GLU A 143 15.95 22.27 20.13
N ARG A 144 16.58 21.53 21.05
CA ARG A 144 18.04 21.55 21.25
C ARG A 144 18.81 20.95 20.07
N GLU A 145 18.29 19.87 19.48
CA GLU A 145 18.92 19.23 18.30
C GLU A 145 18.77 20.06 17.02
N ARG A 146 17.62 20.70 16.79
CA ARG A 146 17.43 21.66 15.68
C ARG A 146 18.43 22.79 15.75
N ARG A 147 18.57 23.44 16.92
CA ARG A 147 19.54 24.53 17.12
C ARG A 147 20.98 24.09 16.87
N ARG A 148 21.37 22.87 17.27
CA ARG A 148 22.72 22.34 17.00
C ARG A 148 23.01 22.14 15.51
N LYS A 149 22.01 21.77 14.71
CA LYS A 149 22.15 21.61 13.25
C LYS A 149 22.18 22.93 12.49
N GLU A 150 21.59 23.99 13.04
CA GLU A 150 21.59 25.33 12.44
C GLU A 150 22.91 26.10 12.70
N THR A 151 23.67 25.69 13.72
CA THR A 151 24.95 26.29 14.11
C THR A 151 26.18 25.56 13.57
N ALA A 152 26.00 24.47 12.82
CA ALA A 152 27.05 23.63 12.23
C ALA A 152 27.05 23.79 10.71
#